data_AF-A0A932JES7-F1
#
_entry.id   AF-A0A932JES7-F1
#
_cell.length_a   1.000
_cell.length_b   1.000
_cell.length_c   1.000
_cell.angle_alpha   90.00
_cell.angle_beta   90.00
_cell.angle_gamma   90.00
#
_symmetry.space_group_name_H-M   'P 1'
#
loop_
_entity.id
_entity.type
_entity.pdbx_description
1 polymer ?
#
loop_
_entity_poly.entity_id
_entity_poly.type
_entity_poly.pdbx_seq_one_letter_code
_entity_poly.pdbx_strand_id
1 'polypeptide(L)'
;MAQNSTTFTPANIRTELTAKELRWHCQPESFKFETTQEITPIKGIVGQERAIEAIHLGAQLFSHGYNVFVSGVSGTGRLTTVKKILDEVATSGPVVFDFCYVQNFTNPDNPKLLRFPAGHGKLFAKAMDDAISFLRRRIPQLFEEEGFQQRRTALIELYQKKEQEIVEQFNLKIRPT
;
A
#
# COMPACT_ATOMS: atom_id res chain seq x y z
N MET A 1 91.93 3.51 14.64
CA MET A 1 91.42 2.29 13.95
C MET A 1 89.91 2.37 14.00
N ALA A 2 89.35 3.19 13.12
CA ALA A 2 88.72 2.81 11.85
C ALA A 2 87.27 2.32 12.09
N GLN A 3 86.36 3.24 11.76
CA GLN A 3 84.92 3.23 12.00
C GLN A 3 84.24 2.16 11.13
N ASN A 4 83.35 1.35 11.73
CA ASN A 4 82.46 0.48 10.97
C ASN A 4 81.44 1.35 10.23
N SER A 5 81.63 1.45 8.92
CA SER A 5 80.75 2.18 8.00
C SER A 5 79.42 1.47 7.86
N THR A 6 78.38 1.98 8.52
CA THR A 6 76.98 1.63 8.27
C THR A 6 76.62 2.14 6.88
N THR A 7 76.57 1.26 5.88
CA THR A 7 76.12 1.60 4.54
C THR A 7 74.61 1.78 4.54
N PHE A 8 74.16 3.04 4.44
CA PHE A 8 72.77 3.37 4.12
C PHE A 8 72.50 2.99 2.65
N THR A 9 71.57 2.06 2.41
CA THR A 9 71.07 1.75 1.06
C THR A 9 70.15 2.89 0.60
N PRO A 10 70.44 3.57 -0.52
CA PRO A 10 69.60 4.67 -0.96
C PRO A 10 68.25 4.14 -1.45
N ALA A 11 67.16 4.60 -0.82
CA ALA A 11 65.81 4.38 -1.29
C ALA A 11 65.52 5.34 -2.46
N ASN A 12 65.97 5.02 -3.67
CA ASN A 12 65.34 5.51 -4.90
C ASN A 12 65.85 4.75 -6.12
N ILE A 13 65.17 3.67 -6.48
CA ILE A 13 65.20 3.18 -7.85
C ILE A 13 63.80 3.42 -8.36
N ARG A 14 63.61 4.46 -9.17
CA ARG A 14 62.42 4.58 -10.00
C ARG A 14 62.46 3.40 -10.97
N THR A 15 61.76 2.32 -10.64
CA THR A 15 61.58 1.19 -11.55
C THR A 15 60.74 1.70 -12.72
N GLU A 16 61.38 1.86 -13.88
CA GLU A 16 60.68 2.21 -15.12
C GLU A 16 59.74 1.05 -15.48
N LEU A 17 58.44 1.33 -15.51
CA LEU A 17 57.46 0.33 -15.92
C LEU A 17 57.58 0.10 -17.43
N THR A 18 57.68 -1.16 -17.82
CA THR A 18 57.65 -1.56 -19.22
C THR A 18 56.26 -1.36 -19.79
N ALA A 19 56.14 -1.17 -21.11
CA ALA A 19 54.84 -0.98 -21.78
C ALA A 19 53.83 -2.11 -21.52
N LYS A 20 54.30 -3.30 -21.15
CA LYS A 20 53.48 -4.46 -20.80
C LYS A 20 52.88 -4.35 -19.39
N GLU A 21 53.57 -3.69 -18.46
CA GLU A 21 53.12 -3.51 -17.07
C GLU A 21 52.16 -2.33 -16.91
N LEU A 22 52.08 -1.45 -17.92
CA LEU A 22 51.19 -0.29 -17.93
C LEU A 22 49.71 -0.65 -18.20
N ARG A 23 49.41 -1.89 -18.62
CA ARG A 23 48.04 -2.31 -18.90
C ARG A 23 47.73 -3.68 -18.31
N TRP A 24 46.53 -3.82 -17.78
CA TRP A 24 45.99 -5.12 -17.46
C TRP A 24 45.71 -5.90 -18.75
N HIS A 25 46.09 -7.17 -18.79
CA HIS A 25 45.89 -8.06 -19.94
C HIS A 25 45.05 -9.27 -19.53
N CYS A 26 43.88 -9.42 -20.16
CA CYS A 26 43.06 -10.61 -20.04
C CYS A 26 43.65 -11.72 -20.91
N GLN A 27 44.03 -12.86 -20.33
CA GLN A 27 44.50 -14.01 -21.12
C GLN A 27 43.30 -14.80 -21.65
N PRO A 28 43.05 -14.85 -22.98
CA PRO A 28 41.90 -15.55 -23.53
C PRO A 28 41.88 -17.05 -23.20
N GLU A 29 43.05 -17.65 -22.98
CA GLU A 29 43.22 -19.06 -22.61
C GLU A 29 42.66 -19.38 -21.22
N SER A 30 42.34 -18.36 -20.41
CA SER A 30 41.72 -18.54 -19.10
C SER A 30 40.23 -18.91 -19.18
N PHE A 31 39.58 -18.73 -20.33
CA PHE A 31 38.18 -19.05 -20.53
C PHE A 31 38.00 -20.45 -21.13
N LYS A 32 37.02 -21.19 -20.62
CA LYS A 32 36.66 -22.55 -21.08
C LYS A 32 35.50 -22.57 -22.07
N PHE A 33 35.19 -21.43 -22.69
CA PHE A 33 34.07 -21.24 -23.61
C PHE A 33 34.55 -20.43 -24.82
N GLU A 34 33.94 -20.66 -25.98
CA GLU A 34 34.24 -19.88 -27.20
C GLU A 34 33.34 -18.64 -27.29
N THR A 35 32.06 -18.78 -26.87
CA THR A 35 31.08 -17.69 -26.93
C THR A 35 30.40 -17.47 -25.58
N THR A 36 29.93 -16.24 -25.33
CA THR A 36 29.14 -15.92 -24.13
C THR A 36 27.76 -16.57 -24.11
N GLN A 37 27.32 -17.18 -25.21
CA GLN A 37 26.05 -17.91 -25.28
C GLN A 37 26.13 -19.27 -24.57
N GLU A 38 27.33 -19.82 -24.43
CA GLU A 38 27.58 -21.08 -23.70
C GLU A 38 27.53 -20.91 -22.18
N ILE A 39 27.56 -19.66 -21.70
CA ILE A 39 27.61 -19.36 -20.28
C ILE A 39 26.19 -19.29 -19.72
N THR A 40 25.94 -20.04 -18.65
CA THR A 40 24.70 -19.89 -17.89
C THR A 40 24.69 -18.51 -17.22
N PRO A 41 23.68 -17.65 -17.46
CA PRO A 41 23.59 -16.36 -16.81
C PRO A 41 23.62 -16.49 -15.29
N ILE A 42 24.44 -15.66 -14.64
CA ILE A 42 24.49 -15.61 -13.18
C ILE A 42 23.10 -15.21 -12.67
N LYS A 43 22.55 -16.03 -11.78
CA LYS A 43 21.35 -15.71 -11.01
C LYS A 43 21.78 -14.97 -9.76
N GLY A 44 21.21 -13.79 -9.52
CA GLY A 44 21.52 -12.95 -8.36
C GLY A 44 22.40 -11.74 -8.69
N ILE A 45 22.93 -11.10 -7.65
CA ILE A 45 23.75 -9.89 -7.75
C ILE A 45 25.17 -10.20 -7.29
N VAL A 46 26.14 -9.78 -8.09
CA VAL A 46 27.56 -10.00 -7.79
C VAL A 46 28.05 -8.96 -6.78
N GLY A 47 28.74 -9.41 -5.73
CA GLY A 47 29.46 -8.54 -4.80
C GLY A 47 28.60 -7.76 -3.80
N GLN A 48 27.32 -8.11 -3.64
CA GLN A 48 26.40 -7.44 -2.70
C GLN A 48 25.76 -8.40 -1.69
N GLU A 49 26.51 -9.40 -1.22
CA GLU A 49 26.06 -10.43 -0.28
C GLU A 49 25.41 -9.82 0.98
N ARG A 50 26.09 -8.87 1.63
CA ARG A 50 25.55 -8.17 2.80
C ARG A 50 24.21 -7.47 2.55
N ALA A 51 24.03 -6.89 1.36
CA ALA A 51 22.79 -6.19 1.03
C ALA A 51 21.65 -7.18 0.81
N ILE A 52 21.93 -8.31 0.16
CA ILE A 52 20.97 -9.40 -0.05
C ILE A 52 20.51 -9.97 1.29
N GLU A 53 21.44 -10.28 2.20
CA GLU A 53 21.12 -10.78 3.55
C GLU A 53 20.25 -9.81 4.35
N ALA A 54 20.57 -8.51 4.31
CA ALA A 54 19.80 -7.48 4.99
C ALA A 54 18.35 -7.36 4.46
N ILE A 55 18.16 -7.49 3.14
CA ILE A 55 16.84 -7.47 2.52
C ILE A 55 16.06 -8.74 2.91
N HIS A 56 16.70 -9.92 2.90
CA HIS A 56 16.04 -11.16 3.34
C HIS A 56 15.59 -11.09 4.80
N LEU A 57 16.46 -10.63 5.69
CA LEU A 57 16.12 -10.45 7.10
C LEU A 57 14.94 -9.46 7.25
N GLY A 58 15.03 -8.32 6.58
CA GLY A 58 13.97 -7.31 6.62
C GLY A 58 12.64 -7.80 6.06
N ALA A 59 12.66 -8.62 5.01
CA ALA A 59 11.46 -9.19 4.39
C ALA A 59 10.79 -10.27 5.27
N GLN A 60 11.53 -10.92 6.17
CA GLN A 60 11.01 -11.91 7.12
C GLN A 60 10.46 -11.27 8.42
N LEU A 61 10.85 -10.03 8.71
CA LEU A 61 10.43 -9.31 9.92
C LEU A 61 9.05 -8.65 9.72
N PHE A 62 7.99 -9.38 10.02
CA PHE A 62 6.61 -8.85 10.02
C PHE A 62 6.25 -8.23 11.37
N SER A 63 6.81 -7.06 11.70
CA SER A 63 6.45 -6.31 12.91
C SER A 63 6.34 -4.81 12.65
N HIS A 64 5.46 -4.15 13.40
CA HIS A 64 5.24 -2.72 13.26
C HIS A 64 6.51 -1.94 13.63
N GLY A 65 6.85 -0.93 12.83
CA GLY A 65 8.06 -0.10 13.03
C GLY A 65 9.32 -0.60 12.32
N TYR A 66 9.30 -1.79 11.71
CA TYR A 66 10.43 -2.31 10.94
C TYR A 66 10.25 -1.97 9.46
N ASN A 67 11.07 -1.04 8.95
CA ASN A 67 11.09 -0.65 7.55
C ASN A 67 12.51 -0.84 6.99
N VAL A 68 12.62 -1.26 5.72
CA VAL A 68 13.90 -1.39 5.03
C VAL A 68 14.12 -0.20 4.10
N PHE A 69 15.28 0.43 4.20
CA PHE A 69 15.71 1.50 3.30
C PHE A 69 16.94 1.05 2.50
N VAL A 70 16.91 1.27 1.19
CA VAL A 70 17.97 0.83 0.27
C VAL A 70 18.63 2.04 -0.38
N SER A 71 19.95 2.15 -0.23
CA SER A 71 20.77 3.23 -0.79
C SER A 71 21.93 2.67 -1.64
N GLY A 72 22.64 3.54 -2.36
CA GLY A 72 23.70 3.14 -3.31
C GLY A 72 23.81 4.03 -4.54
N VAL A 73 24.71 3.67 -5.45
CA VAL A 73 24.96 4.43 -6.69
C VAL A 73 23.84 4.19 -7.70
N SER A 74 23.46 5.21 -8.46
CA SER A 74 22.49 5.10 -9.55
C SER A 74 22.97 4.15 -10.65
N GLY A 75 22.05 3.46 -11.33
CA GLY A 75 22.37 2.50 -12.40
C GLY A 75 22.76 1.09 -11.95
N THR A 76 22.81 0.82 -10.64
CA THR A 76 23.20 -0.50 -10.09
C THR A 76 22.07 -1.53 -10.02
N GLY A 77 20.89 -1.25 -10.61
CA GLY A 77 19.78 -2.20 -10.65
C GLY A 77 19.08 -2.46 -9.31
N ARG A 78 19.26 -1.61 -8.28
CA ARG A 78 18.71 -1.77 -6.92
C ARG A 78 17.22 -2.15 -6.87
N LEU A 79 16.38 -1.47 -7.65
CA LEU A 79 14.94 -1.76 -7.66
C LEU A 79 14.66 -3.18 -8.19
N THR A 80 15.32 -3.55 -9.29
CA THR A 80 15.22 -4.88 -9.89
C THR A 80 15.68 -5.97 -8.92
N THR A 81 16.78 -5.71 -8.21
CA THR A 81 17.31 -6.56 -7.13
C THR A 81 16.28 -6.77 -6.03
N VAL A 82 15.78 -5.69 -5.44
CA VAL A 82 14.82 -5.74 -4.33
C VAL A 82 13.56 -6.48 -4.76
N LYS A 83 13.04 -6.20 -5.97
CA LYS A 83 11.86 -6.88 -6.50
C LYS A 83 12.06 -8.39 -6.61
N LYS A 84 13.18 -8.85 -7.18
CA LYS A 84 13.49 -10.28 -7.30
C LYS A 84 13.52 -10.98 -5.94
N ILE A 85 14.19 -10.37 -4.95
CA ILE A 85 14.28 -10.94 -3.60
C ILE A 85 12.91 -11.00 -2.93
N LEU A 86 12.10 -9.94 -3.06
CA LEU A 86 10.74 -9.91 -2.52
C LEU A 86 9.83 -10.93 -3.18
N ASP A 87 9.93 -11.12 -4.50
CA ASP A 87 9.16 -12.12 -5.25
C ASP A 87 9.49 -13.56 -4.77
N GLU A 88 10.74 -13.85 -4.42
CA GLU A 88 11.17 -15.14 -3.86
C GLU A 88 10.60 -15.36 -2.44
N VAL A 89 10.63 -14.33 -1.59
CA VAL A 89 10.11 -14.39 -0.21
C VAL A 89 8.57 -14.42 -0.17
N ALA A 90 7.90 -13.77 -1.12
CA ALA A 90 6.44 -13.62 -1.18
C ALA A 90 5.67 -14.93 -1.38
N THR A 91 6.35 -16.04 -1.67
CA THR A 91 5.76 -17.39 -1.76
C THR A 91 5.01 -17.83 -0.47
N SER A 92 5.25 -17.16 0.66
CA SER A 92 4.54 -17.34 1.93
C SER A 92 3.86 -16.05 2.45
N GLY A 93 3.38 -15.21 1.53
CA GLY A 93 2.88 -13.87 1.84
C GLY A 93 1.69 -13.81 2.81
N PRO A 94 1.55 -12.71 3.57
CA PRO A 94 0.41 -12.50 4.47
C PRO A 94 -0.92 -12.47 3.71
N VAL A 95 -1.99 -12.86 4.40
CA VAL A 95 -3.36 -12.82 3.87
C VAL A 95 -3.66 -11.43 3.31
N VAL A 96 -3.94 -11.37 2.01
CA VAL A 96 -4.34 -10.12 1.36
C VAL A 96 -5.76 -9.78 1.81
N PHE A 97 -5.97 -8.53 2.18
CA PHE A 97 -7.29 -8.01 2.55
C PHE A 97 -7.72 -6.95 1.54
N ASP A 98 -9.03 -6.92 1.28
CA ASP A 98 -9.66 -5.81 0.58
C ASP A 98 -9.98 -4.72 1.59
N PHE A 99 -9.59 -3.50 1.29
CA PHE A 99 -9.85 -2.33 2.12
C PHE A 99 -10.84 -1.41 1.41
N CYS A 100 -11.98 -1.14 2.05
CA CYS A 100 -13.03 -0.29 1.48
C CYS A 100 -13.32 0.88 2.42
N TYR A 101 -13.24 2.10 1.90
CA TYR A 101 -13.70 3.29 2.61
C TYR A 101 -15.21 3.45 2.42
N VAL A 102 -15.93 3.62 3.52
CA VAL A 102 -17.37 3.92 3.52
C VAL A 102 -17.63 5.28 4.16
N GLN A 103 -18.67 5.95 3.65
CA GLN A 103 -19.06 7.25 4.18
C GLN A 103 -19.47 7.13 5.65
N ASN A 104 -18.95 8.03 6.46
CA ASN A 104 -19.32 8.15 7.86
C ASN A 104 -20.40 9.22 8.01
N PHE A 105 -21.65 8.82 8.24
CA PHE A 105 -22.77 9.76 8.36
C PHE A 105 -22.70 10.66 9.60
N THR A 106 -21.93 10.27 10.63
CA THR A 106 -21.75 11.09 11.84
C THR A 106 -20.65 12.14 11.65
N ASN A 107 -19.58 11.81 10.92
CA ASN A 107 -18.48 12.72 10.63
C ASN A 107 -18.04 12.54 9.17
N PRO A 108 -18.57 13.37 8.24
CA PRO A 108 -18.30 13.22 6.82
C PRO A 108 -16.85 13.35 6.40
N ASP A 109 -16.04 14.12 7.14
CA ASP A 109 -14.62 14.34 6.85
C ASP A 109 -13.74 13.15 7.27
N ASN A 110 -14.30 12.17 7.97
CA ASN A 110 -13.58 11.01 8.47
C ASN A 110 -14.25 9.71 8.00
N PRO A 111 -13.96 9.25 6.76
CA PRO A 111 -14.52 8.02 6.22
C PRO A 111 -14.06 6.80 7.03
N LYS A 112 -14.94 5.82 7.20
CA LYS A 112 -14.62 4.60 7.96
C LYS A 112 -13.96 3.58 7.04
N LEU A 113 -12.85 2.99 7.50
CA LEU A 113 -12.19 1.90 6.80
C LEU A 113 -12.78 0.56 7.23
N LEU A 114 -13.29 -0.19 6.27
CA LEU A 114 -13.70 -1.58 6.44
C LEU A 114 -12.64 -2.51 5.85
N ARG A 115 -12.39 -3.62 6.53
CA ARG A 115 -11.44 -4.66 6.12
C ARG A 115 -12.20 -5.94 5.80
N PHE A 116 -11.98 -6.45 4.60
CA PHE A 116 -12.61 -7.66 4.09
C PHE A 116 -11.56 -8.69 3.67
N PRO A 117 -11.89 -10.00 3.68
CA PRO A 117 -11.06 -10.99 3.00
C PRO A 117 -10.89 -10.65 1.52
N ALA A 118 -9.79 -11.09 0.91
CA ALA A 118 -9.51 -10.85 -0.51
C ALA A 118 -10.73 -11.16 -1.40
N GLY A 119 -11.02 -10.24 -2.32
CA GLY A 119 -12.11 -10.34 -3.30
C GLY A 119 -13.51 -9.99 -2.79
N HIS A 120 -13.72 -9.87 -1.47
CA HIS A 120 -15.04 -9.58 -0.91
C HIS A 120 -15.40 -8.10 -0.95
N GLY A 121 -14.43 -7.19 -1.07
CA GLY A 121 -14.70 -5.75 -1.17
C GLY A 121 -15.56 -5.40 -2.38
N LYS A 122 -15.32 -6.09 -3.51
CA LYS A 122 -16.14 -5.93 -4.73
C LYS A 122 -17.58 -6.43 -4.55
N LEU A 123 -17.76 -7.54 -3.83
CA LEU A 123 -19.08 -8.07 -3.52
C LEU A 123 -19.87 -7.12 -2.63
N PHE A 124 -19.22 -6.55 -1.61
CA PHE A 124 -19.81 -5.56 -0.73
C PHE A 124 -20.26 -4.31 -1.49
N ALA A 125 -19.40 -3.77 -2.36
CA ALA A 125 -19.74 -2.61 -3.18
C ALA A 125 -20.99 -2.86 -4.03
N LYS A 126 -21.05 -4.00 -4.73
CA LYS A 126 -22.23 -4.38 -5.51
C LYS A 126 -23.49 -4.52 -4.67
N ALA A 127 -23.39 -5.19 -3.51
CA ALA A 127 -24.53 -5.34 -2.61
C ALA A 127 -25.05 -4.00 -2.09
N MET A 128 -24.16 -3.02 -1.86
CA MET A 128 -24.53 -1.66 -1.47
C MET A 128 -25.29 -0.94 -2.58
N ASP A 129 -24.81 -1.03 -3.83
CA ASP A 129 -25.48 -0.43 -4.99
C ASP A 129 -26.87 -1.03 -5.22
N ASP A 130 -27.00 -2.34 -5.09
CA ASP A 130 -28.26 -3.07 -5.19
C ASP A 130 -29.23 -2.65 -4.07
N ALA A 131 -28.74 -2.54 -2.82
CA ALA A 131 -29.53 -2.10 -1.67
C ALA A 131 -30.03 -0.66 -1.85
N ILE A 132 -29.18 0.27 -2.29
CA ILE A 132 -29.56 1.67 -2.55
C ILE A 132 -30.61 1.72 -3.66
N SER A 133 -30.42 0.96 -4.73
CA SER A 133 -31.36 0.89 -5.85
C SER A 133 -32.73 0.33 -5.42
N PHE A 134 -32.72 -0.70 -4.57
CA PHE A 134 -33.93 -1.26 -3.99
C PHE A 134 -34.66 -0.24 -3.10
N LEU A 135 -33.96 0.40 -2.16
CA LEU A 135 -34.54 1.38 -1.24
C LEU A 135 -35.14 2.58 -1.97
N ARG A 136 -34.46 3.09 -3.01
CA ARG A 136 -34.97 4.18 -3.86
C ARG A 136 -36.31 3.87 -4.51
N ARG A 137 -36.59 2.59 -4.82
CA ARG A 137 -37.87 2.16 -5.40
C ARG A 137 -38.90 1.82 -4.32
N ARG A 138 -38.49 1.10 -3.27
CA ARG A 138 -39.40 0.55 -2.27
C ARG A 138 -39.92 1.63 -1.30
N ILE A 139 -39.12 2.63 -0.97
CA ILE A 139 -39.53 3.70 -0.03
C ILE A 139 -40.74 4.49 -0.56
N PRO A 140 -40.74 5.04 -1.80
CA PRO A 140 -41.92 5.71 -2.34
C PRO A 140 -43.17 4.82 -2.38
N GLN A 141 -43.02 3.56 -2.81
CA GLN A 141 -44.14 2.61 -2.87
C GLN A 141 -44.76 2.38 -1.50
N LEU A 142 -43.94 2.23 -0.45
CA LEU A 142 -44.41 2.07 0.93
C LEU A 142 -45.21 3.28 1.43
N PHE A 143 -44.86 4.48 0.96
CA PHE A 143 -45.64 5.68 1.27
C PHE A 143 -46.98 5.72 0.53
N GLU A 144 -47.09 5.09 -0.64
CA GLU A 144 -48.33 5.01 -1.42
C GLU A 144 -49.28 3.89 -0.96
N GLU A 145 -48.78 2.92 -0.19
CA GLU A 145 -49.60 1.82 0.34
C GLU A 145 -50.76 2.35 1.20
N GLU A 146 -51.96 1.79 0.98
CA GLU A 146 -53.20 2.24 1.62
C GLU A 146 -53.10 2.27 3.16
N GLY A 147 -52.45 1.27 3.76
CA GLY A 147 -52.26 1.22 5.21
C GLY A 147 -51.40 2.36 5.75
N PHE A 148 -50.42 2.86 4.98
CA PHE A 148 -49.66 4.05 5.36
C PHE A 148 -50.52 5.31 5.20
N GLN A 149 -51.22 5.44 4.07
CA GLN A 149 -52.10 6.59 3.78
C GLN A 149 -53.23 6.74 4.80
N GLN A 150 -53.91 5.67 5.16
CA GLN A 150 -54.98 5.68 6.16
C GLN A 150 -54.48 6.13 7.53
N ARG A 151 -53.33 5.60 7.99
CA ARG A 151 -52.72 6.03 9.26
C ARG A 151 -52.32 7.50 9.23
N ARG A 152 -51.79 7.97 8.10
CA ARG A 152 -51.44 9.38 7.90
C ARG A 152 -52.68 10.28 7.96
N THR A 153 -53.75 9.93 7.25
CA THR A 153 -55.00 10.69 7.24
C THR A 153 -55.64 10.73 8.63
N ALA A 154 -55.72 9.59 9.31
CA ALA A 154 -56.25 9.54 10.68
C ALA A 154 -55.47 10.42 11.66
N LEU A 155 -54.13 10.48 11.51
CA LEU A 155 -53.30 11.37 12.33
C LEU A 155 -53.58 12.85 12.01
N ILE A 156 -53.68 13.20 10.72
CA ILE A 156 -53.99 14.57 10.28
C ILE A 156 -55.37 15.01 10.80
N GLU A 157 -56.40 14.18 10.65
CA GLU A 157 -57.76 14.45 11.14
C GLU A 157 -57.79 14.65 12.67
N LEU A 158 -57.03 13.85 13.42
CA LEU A 158 -56.91 14.00 14.87
C LEU A 158 -56.34 15.36 15.27
N TYR A 159 -55.31 15.84 14.55
CA TYR A 159 -54.73 17.16 14.82
C TYR A 159 -55.62 18.31 14.34
N GLN A 160 -56.30 18.16 13.20
CA GLN A 160 -57.27 19.15 12.72
C GLN A 160 -58.43 19.33 13.70
N LYS A 161 -58.94 18.23 14.27
CA LYS A 161 -60.00 18.29 15.26
C LYS A 161 -59.55 19.02 16.54
N LYS A 162 -58.34 18.73 17.03
CA LYS A 162 -57.76 19.45 18.17
C LYS A 162 -57.60 20.94 17.89
N GLU A 163 -57.15 21.31 16.69
CA GLU A 163 -57.02 22.70 16.28
C GLU A 163 -58.37 23.42 16.28
N GLN A 164 -59.41 22.80 15.70
CA GLN A 164 -60.77 23.33 15.71
C GLN A 164 -61.31 23.53 17.13
N GLU A 165 -61.14 22.53 18.01
CA GLU A 165 -61.55 22.63 19.42
C GLU A 165 -60.86 23.80 20.14
N ILE A 166 -59.56 24.02 19.91
CA ILE A 166 -58.81 25.13 20.49
C ILE A 166 -59.33 26.48 19.98
N VAL A 167 -59.57 26.60 18.67
CA VAL A 167 -60.10 27.82 18.04
C VAL A 167 -61.52 28.11 18.52
N GLU A 168 -62.35 27.10 18.67
CA GLU A 168 -63.73 27.24 19.15
C GLU A 168 -63.77 27.70 20.62
N GLN A 169 -62.91 27.11 21.48
CA GLN A 169 -62.70 27.56 22.85
C GLN A 169 -62.20 29.01 22.92
N PHE A 170 -61.31 29.42 22.01
CA PHE A 170 -60.83 30.79 21.92
C PHE A 170 -61.94 31.76 21.50
N ASN A 171 -62.72 31.41 20.47
CA ASN A 171 -63.85 32.23 20.00
C ASN A 171 -64.94 32.41 21.05
N LEU A 172 -65.23 31.37 21.85
CA LEU A 172 -66.18 31.47 22.96
C LEU A 172 -65.72 32.47 24.04
N LYS A 173 -64.42 32.62 24.28
CA LYS A 173 -63.86 33.57 25.25
C LYS A 173 -63.85 35.03 24.76
N ILE A 174 -63.95 35.26 23.45
CA ILE A 174 -63.82 36.59 22.84
C ILE A 174 -65.17 37.19 22.43
N ARG A 175 -66.26 36.42 22.51
CA ARG A 175 -67.61 36.98 22.33
C ARG A 175 -67.85 38.11 23.35
N PRO A 176 -68.08 39.37 22.91
CA PRO A 176 -68.35 40.46 23.83
C PRO A 176 -69.74 40.27 24.45
N THR A 177 -69.80 40.38 25.77
CA THR A 177 -71.05 40.53 26.55
C THR A 177 -71.86 41.74 26.11
#